data_AF-A0A953T838-F1
#
_entry.id   AF-A0A953T838-F1
#
_cell.length_a   1.000
_cell.length_b   1.000
_cell.length_c   1.000
_cell.angle_alpha   90.00
_cell.angle_beta   90.00
_cell.angle_gamma   90.00
#
_symmetry.space_group_name_H-M   'P 1'
#
loop_
_entity.id
_entity.type
_entity.pdbx_description
1 polymer ?
#
loop_
_entity_poly.entity_id
_entity_poly.type
_entity_poly.pdbx_seq_one_letter_code
_entity_poly.pdbx_strand_id
1 'polypeptide(L)'
;MLNYVFEGLVTGYKWGSAVGIVAFILVIGGAFGIILRTGAVDSGIMSMIKVTKGKEFLIIPVLFVLFSLGGAVFGMGEETIPFAMIVIPLVIALGYDAVVGVLITYVASQIGFATSWMNPFSIAVAQGVSGVPVFSGATFRIIMWIVFTFVGLVYTMVYVSKVKRNPEYSVSKEANEYFKKEAIKEDGKHEFNLGHKLVLLTILLGIIWVVWGVTKKAYYIPEIASQFFVMGLVSGIIGVIFKLNDMKADDIATSFQRGAADLVGAALVVGMAKGILIILGGSDPSTPTVLNTILNGMGKTVGQLGGAFAG
;
A
#
# COMPACT_ATOMS: atom_id res chain seq x y z
N MET A 1 -24.46 -12.82 -17.84
CA MET A 1 -23.36 -11.86 -18.01
C MET A 1 -23.34 -10.76 -16.95
N LEU A 2 -24.47 -10.12 -16.61
CA LEU A 2 -24.47 -9.01 -15.62
C LEU A 2 -24.26 -9.42 -14.15
N ASN A 3 -24.42 -10.70 -13.79
CA ASN A 3 -24.18 -11.20 -12.41
C ASN A 3 -22.69 -11.21 -12.01
N TYR A 4 -21.78 -10.81 -12.90
CA TYR A 4 -20.34 -10.94 -12.68
C TYR A 4 -19.82 -10.19 -11.46
N VAL A 5 -20.47 -9.09 -11.07
CA VAL A 5 -20.10 -8.33 -9.87
C VAL A 5 -20.29 -9.21 -8.63
N PHE A 6 -21.46 -9.84 -8.50
CA PHE A 6 -21.76 -10.74 -7.40
C PHE A 6 -20.85 -11.98 -7.45
N GLU A 7 -20.79 -12.64 -8.61
CA GLU A 7 -19.95 -13.83 -8.82
C GLU A 7 -18.48 -13.54 -8.46
N GLY A 8 -17.96 -12.40 -8.91
CA GLY A 8 -16.60 -11.98 -8.61
C GLY A 8 -16.34 -11.76 -7.12
N LEU A 9 -17.28 -11.12 -6.41
CA LEU A 9 -17.19 -10.88 -4.97
C LEU A 9 -17.27 -12.16 -4.14
N VAL A 10 -17.99 -13.19 -4.59
CA VAL A 10 -18.17 -14.45 -3.86
C VAL A 10 -17.21 -15.56 -4.33
N THR A 11 -16.39 -15.31 -5.35
CA THR A 11 -15.51 -16.34 -5.91
C THR A 11 -14.19 -16.51 -5.15
N GLY A 12 -13.93 -17.77 -4.81
CA GLY A 12 -12.69 -18.32 -4.29
C GLY A 12 -12.66 -18.44 -2.78
N TYR A 13 -11.52 -18.18 -2.15
CA TYR A 13 -11.27 -18.49 -0.74
C TYR A 13 -10.28 -17.51 -0.12
N LYS A 14 -10.15 -17.59 1.22
CA LYS A 14 -9.42 -16.61 2.04
C LYS A 14 -7.94 -16.36 1.65
N TRP A 15 -7.30 -17.29 0.94
CA TRP A 15 -5.85 -17.27 0.67
C TRP A 15 -5.43 -16.61 -0.64
N GLY A 16 -6.21 -15.70 -1.24
CA GLY A 16 -5.73 -14.97 -2.45
C GLY A 16 -6.68 -14.92 -3.65
N SER A 17 -7.95 -15.28 -3.48
CA SER A 17 -8.97 -14.91 -4.47
C SER A 17 -9.60 -13.56 -4.12
N ALA A 18 -10.50 -13.09 -4.98
CA ALA A 18 -11.24 -11.84 -4.75
C ALA A 18 -11.89 -11.76 -3.37
N VAL A 19 -12.55 -12.82 -2.88
CA VAL A 19 -13.12 -12.87 -1.53
C VAL A 19 -12.08 -12.57 -0.46
N GLY A 20 -10.90 -13.20 -0.54
CA GLY A 20 -9.81 -13.00 0.41
C GLY A 20 -9.25 -11.58 0.37
N ILE A 21 -9.04 -11.03 -0.83
CA ILE A 21 -8.51 -9.67 -1.02
C ILE A 21 -9.53 -8.62 -0.57
N VAL A 22 -10.81 -8.81 -0.89
CA VAL A 22 -11.91 -7.94 -0.44
C VAL A 22 -11.98 -7.91 1.08
N ALA A 23 -11.98 -9.09 1.73
CA ALA A 23 -12.00 -9.17 3.19
C ALA A 23 -10.77 -8.50 3.82
N PHE A 24 -9.59 -8.71 3.23
CA PHE A 24 -8.34 -8.09 3.64
C PHE A 24 -8.40 -6.55 3.57
N ILE A 25 -8.82 -6.00 2.44
CA ILE A 25 -8.97 -4.55 2.25
C ILE A 25 -9.88 -3.97 3.33
N LEU A 26 -11.04 -4.57 3.58
CA LEU A 26 -11.99 -4.08 4.58
C LEU A 26 -11.45 -4.17 6.01
N VAL A 27 -10.78 -5.27 6.37
CA VAL A 27 -10.18 -5.46 7.70
C VAL A 27 -9.08 -4.45 7.95
N ILE A 28 -8.22 -4.21 6.96
CA ILE A 28 -7.15 -3.22 7.08
C ILE A 28 -7.72 -1.81 7.15
N GLY A 29 -8.69 -1.46 6.28
CA GLY A 29 -9.37 -0.17 6.33
C GLY A 29 -9.93 0.10 7.72
N GLY A 30 -10.63 -0.87 8.30
CA GLY A 30 -11.16 -0.73 9.65
C GLY A 30 -10.07 -0.61 10.72
N ALA A 31 -9.01 -1.42 10.65
CA ALA A 31 -7.89 -1.33 11.58
C ALA A 31 -7.22 0.05 11.54
N PHE A 32 -7.00 0.61 10.34
CA PHE A 32 -6.46 1.96 10.17
C PHE A 32 -7.43 3.03 10.63
N GLY A 33 -8.75 2.85 10.43
CA GLY A 33 -9.76 3.74 10.99
C GLY A 33 -9.63 3.88 12.51
N ILE A 34 -9.41 2.77 13.22
CA ILE A 34 -9.13 2.81 14.67
C ILE A 34 -7.83 3.54 14.97
N ILE A 35 -6.74 3.22 14.25
CA ILE A 35 -5.42 3.84 14.46
C ILE A 35 -5.49 5.36 14.26
N LEU A 36 -6.13 5.83 13.18
CA LEU A 36 -6.27 7.25 12.89
C LEU A 36 -7.14 7.95 13.95
N ARG A 37 -8.21 7.31 14.42
CA ARG A 37 -9.05 7.84 15.51
C ARG A 37 -8.26 8.16 16.80
N THR A 38 -7.14 7.48 17.04
CA THR A 38 -6.28 7.75 18.20
C THR A 38 -5.55 9.09 18.15
N GLY A 39 -5.42 9.74 16.99
CA GLY A 39 -4.61 10.96 16.82
C GLY A 39 -3.11 10.75 17.01
N ALA A 40 -2.65 9.51 17.19
CA ALA A 40 -1.23 9.19 17.37
C ALA A 40 -0.43 9.40 16.09
N VAL A 41 -1.06 9.17 14.94
CA VAL A 41 -0.46 9.44 13.63
C VAL A 41 -0.24 10.94 13.47
N ASP A 42 -1.27 11.76 13.67
CA ASP A 42 -1.19 13.22 13.55
C ASP A 42 -0.20 13.84 14.55
N SER A 43 -0.28 13.41 15.81
CA SER A 43 0.67 13.83 16.84
C SER A 43 2.11 13.36 16.54
N GLY A 44 2.26 12.17 15.96
CA GLY A 44 3.54 11.62 15.50
C GLY A 44 4.13 12.43 14.35
N ILE A 45 3.30 12.82 13.37
CA ILE A 45 3.67 13.70 12.26
C ILE A 45 4.16 15.05 12.80
N MET A 46 3.40 15.68 13.70
CA MET A 46 3.77 16.97 14.29
C MET A 46 5.05 16.89 15.14
N SER A 47 5.24 15.78 15.87
CA SER A 47 6.48 15.50 16.58
C SER A 47 7.66 15.32 15.62
N MET A 48 7.45 14.58 14.52
CA MET A 48 8.45 14.41 13.48
C MET A 48 8.86 15.74 12.89
N ILE A 49 7.92 16.60 12.48
CA ILE A 49 8.19 17.94 11.94
C ILE A 49 9.05 18.78 12.91
N LYS A 50 8.77 18.71 14.22
CA LYS A 50 9.58 19.41 15.23
C LYS A 50 11.02 18.88 15.31
N VAL A 51 11.21 17.57 15.19
CA VAL A 51 12.52 16.91 15.31
C VAL A 51 13.31 16.93 14.00
N THR A 52 12.64 16.90 12.85
CA THR A 52 13.24 16.92 11.50
C THR A 52 13.41 18.33 10.96
N LYS A 53 13.20 19.37 11.79
CA LYS A 53 13.36 20.77 11.41
C LYS A 53 14.74 21.01 10.79
N GLY A 54 14.79 21.33 9.50
CA GLY A 54 16.01 21.52 8.69
C GLY A 54 16.56 20.27 7.98
N LYS A 55 15.96 19.09 8.15
CA LYS A 55 16.29 17.81 7.48
C LYS A 55 15.08 17.15 6.81
N GLU A 56 13.98 17.87 6.65
CA GLU A 56 12.72 17.38 6.07
C GLU A 56 12.91 16.83 4.65
N PHE A 57 13.95 17.29 3.95
CA PHE A 57 14.29 16.80 2.61
C PHE A 57 14.74 15.33 2.60
N LEU A 58 15.18 14.76 3.73
CA LEU A 58 15.62 13.36 3.83
C LEU A 58 14.44 12.38 3.97
N ILE A 59 13.27 12.85 4.39
CA ILE A 59 12.09 12.01 4.60
C ILE A 59 11.67 11.36 3.27
N ILE A 60 11.68 12.13 2.19
CA ILE A 60 11.24 11.66 0.86
C ILE A 60 12.17 10.54 0.35
N PRO A 61 13.51 10.71 0.27
CA PRO A 61 14.41 9.61 -0.11
C PRO A 61 14.29 8.35 0.74
N VAL A 62 14.23 8.52 2.07
CA VAL A 62 14.18 7.37 2.98
C VAL A 62 12.88 6.58 2.77
N LEU A 63 11.73 7.26 2.79
CA LEU A 63 10.45 6.59 2.59
C LEU A 63 10.37 5.99 1.18
N PHE A 64 10.77 6.71 0.14
CA PHE A 64 10.72 6.20 -1.23
C PHE A 64 11.50 4.88 -1.39
N VAL A 65 12.72 4.81 -0.85
CA VAL A 65 13.52 3.58 -0.88
C VAL A 65 12.88 2.47 -0.06
N LEU A 66 12.32 2.79 1.12
CA LEU A 66 11.64 1.79 1.96
C LEU A 66 10.39 1.20 1.30
N PHE A 67 9.53 2.03 0.71
CA PHE A 67 8.35 1.57 -0.03
C PHE A 67 8.74 0.76 -1.27
N SER A 68 9.77 1.20 -2.00
CA SER A 68 10.27 0.43 -3.14
C SER A 68 10.85 -0.91 -2.73
N LEU A 69 11.61 -0.97 -1.63
CA LEU A 69 12.09 -2.23 -1.07
C LEU A 69 10.91 -3.11 -0.62
N GLY A 70 9.87 -2.51 -0.06
CA GLY A 70 8.61 -3.15 0.31
C GLY A 70 7.97 -3.89 -0.86
N GLY A 71 7.81 -3.19 -1.99
CA GLY A 71 7.31 -3.79 -3.24
C GLY A 71 8.22 -4.89 -3.79
N ALA A 72 9.54 -4.69 -3.74
CA ALA A 72 10.51 -5.64 -4.30
C ALA A 72 10.64 -6.93 -3.48
N VAL A 73 10.54 -6.85 -2.16
CA VAL A 73 10.77 -8.00 -1.27
C VAL A 73 9.48 -8.73 -0.94
N PHE A 74 8.43 -7.99 -0.58
CA PHE A 74 7.19 -8.57 -0.06
C PHE A 74 6.05 -8.50 -1.08
N GLY A 75 6.24 -7.80 -2.20
CA GLY A 75 5.19 -7.60 -3.18
C GLY A 75 4.10 -6.64 -2.71
N MET A 76 4.47 -5.68 -1.85
CA MET A 76 3.55 -4.71 -1.28
C MET A 76 2.79 -3.97 -2.39
N GLY A 77 1.52 -4.29 -2.57
CA GLY A 77 0.67 -3.74 -3.61
C GLY A 77 -0.50 -3.04 -2.96
N GLU A 78 -1.48 -3.83 -2.55
CA GLU A 78 -2.70 -3.37 -1.89
C GLU A 78 -2.42 -2.72 -0.52
N GLU A 79 -1.36 -3.11 0.18
CA GLU A 79 -1.00 -2.55 1.48
C GLU A 79 -0.52 -1.09 1.38
N THR A 80 -0.13 -0.63 0.18
CA THR A 80 0.29 0.76 -0.05
C THR A 80 -0.85 1.76 0.16
N ILE A 81 -2.10 1.35 -0.06
CA ILE A 81 -3.30 2.20 0.06
C ILE A 81 -3.44 2.70 1.52
N PRO A 82 -3.46 1.82 2.54
CA PRO A 82 -3.47 2.25 3.94
C PRO A 82 -2.30 3.14 4.33
N PHE A 83 -1.09 2.82 3.86
CA PHE A 83 0.06 3.66 4.12
C PHE A 83 -0.04 5.04 3.48
N ALA A 84 -0.67 5.15 2.30
CA ALA A 84 -0.93 6.43 1.66
C ALA A 84 -1.81 7.33 2.54
N MET A 85 -2.78 6.76 3.26
CA MET A 85 -3.62 7.52 4.21
C MET A 85 -2.81 8.19 5.33
N ILE A 86 -1.64 7.65 5.68
CA ILE A 86 -0.73 8.24 6.68
C ILE A 86 0.28 9.19 6.05
N VAL A 87 0.92 8.74 4.95
CA VAL A 87 2.04 9.47 4.35
C VAL A 87 1.57 10.74 3.66
N ILE A 88 0.37 10.76 3.06
CA ILE A 88 -0.16 11.95 2.37
C ILE A 88 -0.34 13.13 3.35
N PRO A 89 -1.07 13.00 4.47
CA PRO A 89 -1.15 14.06 5.47
C PRO A 89 0.22 14.50 6.00
N LEU A 90 1.14 13.55 6.23
CA LEU A 90 2.51 13.83 6.69
C LEU A 90 3.26 14.74 5.72
N VAL A 91 3.29 14.42 4.42
CA VAL A 91 4.04 15.22 3.45
C VAL A 91 3.38 16.58 3.21
N ILE A 92 2.05 16.66 3.28
CA ILE A 92 1.32 17.93 3.20
C ILE A 92 1.68 18.82 4.40
N ALA A 93 1.74 18.26 5.61
CA ALA A 93 2.14 18.97 6.82
C ALA A 93 3.61 19.45 6.77
N LEU A 94 4.48 18.77 6.02
CA LEU A 94 5.85 19.18 5.73
C LEU A 94 5.95 20.27 4.64
N GLY A 95 4.82 20.70 4.07
CA GLY A 95 4.75 21.73 3.03
C GLY A 95 4.89 21.20 1.60
N TYR A 96 4.75 19.89 1.40
CA TYR A 96 4.63 19.26 0.08
C TYR A 96 3.14 19.08 -0.30
N ASP A 97 2.87 18.30 -1.35
CA ASP A 97 1.51 18.02 -1.82
C ASP A 97 1.14 16.53 -1.73
N ALA A 98 -0.13 16.23 -1.97
CA ALA A 98 -0.64 14.86 -1.95
C ALA A 98 0.03 13.96 -3.00
N VAL A 99 0.44 14.53 -4.14
CA VAL A 99 1.12 13.79 -5.21
C VAL A 99 2.46 13.24 -4.72
N VAL A 100 3.23 14.00 -3.95
CA VAL A 100 4.46 13.50 -3.31
C VAL A 100 4.17 12.30 -2.43
N GLY A 101 3.06 12.30 -1.69
CA GLY A 101 2.64 11.16 -0.87
C GLY A 101 2.39 9.91 -1.70
N VAL A 102 1.65 10.05 -2.82
CA VAL A 102 1.39 8.96 -3.78
C VAL A 102 2.68 8.47 -4.46
N LEU A 103 3.60 9.37 -4.79
CA LEU A 103 4.90 9.01 -5.38
C LEU A 103 5.73 8.16 -4.41
N ILE A 104 5.78 8.56 -3.13
CA ILE A 104 6.50 7.85 -2.08
C ILE A 104 5.89 6.50 -1.78
N THR A 105 4.55 6.38 -1.78
CA THR A 105 3.88 5.14 -1.40
C THR A 105 3.67 4.24 -2.61
N TYR A 106 2.75 4.61 -3.49
CA TYR A 106 2.28 3.79 -4.58
C TYR A 106 3.35 3.61 -5.66
N VAL A 107 3.88 4.71 -6.21
CA VAL A 107 4.84 4.62 -7.34
C VAL A 107 6.13 3.92 -6.92
N ALA A 108 6.69 4.27 -5.76
CA ALA A 108 7.88 3.61 -5.26
C ALA A 108 7.67 2.10 -5.09
N SER A 109 6.55 1.70 -4.49
CA SER A 109 6.21 0.28 -4.30
C SER A 109 6.03 -0.45 -5.64
N GLN A 110 5.36 0.17 -6.62
CA GLN A 110 5.20 -0.43 -7.95
C GLN A 110 6.53 -0.58 -8.70
N ILE A 111 7.47 0.36 -8.55
CA ILE A 111 8.84 0.19 -9.07
C ILE A 111 9.50 -1.04 -8.44
N GLY A 112 9.35 -1.17 -7.12
CA GLY A 112 9.82 -2.33 -6.37
C GLY A 112 9.24 -3.64 -6.90
N PHE A 113 7.91 -3.69 -7.01
CA PHE A 113 7.17 -4.86 -7.49
C PHE A 113 7.63 -5.26 -8.91
N ALA A 114 7.73 -4.29 -9.82
CA ALA A 114 8.12 -4.53 -11.21
C ALA A 114 9.56 -5.05 -11.36
N THR A 115 10.45 -4.67 -10.44
CA THR A 115 11.87 -5.05 -10.46
C THR A 115 12.23 -6.09 -9.40
N SER A 116 11.23 -6.78 -8.86
CA SER A 116 11.40 -7.70 -7.74
C SER A 116 12.33 -8.88 -8.05
N TRP A 117 13.18 -9.24 -7.07
CA TRP A 117 14.00 -10.46 -7.10
C TRP A 117 13.57 -11.52 -6.09
N MET A 118 12.64 -11.20 -5.18
CA MET A 118 12.29 -12.04 -4.03
C MET A 118 10.78 -12.11 -3.71
N ASN A 119 9.95 -11.33 -4.40
CA ASN A 119 8.51 -11.27 -4.12
C ASN A 119 7.89 -12.68 -4.25
N PRO A 120 7.36 -13.24 -3.14
CA PRO A 120 6.86 -14.60 -3.12
C PRO A 120 5.54 -14.78 -3.89
N PHE A 121 4.86 -13.68 -4.24
CA PHE A 121 3.54 -13.69 -4.87
C PHE A 121 3.60 -13.51 -6.39
N SER A 122 4.69 -12.93 -6.91
CA SER A 122 4.87 -12.73 -8.35
C SER A 122 6.02 -13.56 -8.90
N ILE A 123 7.26 -13.15 -8.68
CA ILE A 123 8.42 -13.72 -9.35
C ILE A 123 8.67 -15.17 -8.92
N ALA A 124 8.50 -15.49 -7.64
CA ALA A 124 8.69 -16.87 -7.16
C ALA A 124 7.65 -17.84 -7.78
N VAL A 125 6.39 -17.41 -7.90
CA VAL A 125 5.33 -18.18 -8.56
C VAL A 125 5.62 -18.35 -10.05
N ALA A 126 5.98 -17.26 -10.74
CA ALA A 126 6.31 -17.30 -12.15
C ALA A 126 7.51 -18.22 -12.45
N GLN A 127 8.54 -18.20 -11.59
CA GLN A 127 9.69 -19.10 -11.69
C GLN A 127 9.29 -20.56 -11.49
N GLY A 128 8.43 -20.84 -10.51
CA GLY A 128 7.88 -22.18 -10.28
C GLY A 128 7.09 -22.72 -11.47
N VAL A 129 6.21 -21.89 -12.06
CA VAL A 129 5.44 -22.26 -13.28
C VAL A 129 6.36 -22.45 -14.47
N SER A 130 7.42 -21.65 -14.59
CA SER A 130 8.37 -21.72 -15.70
C SER A 130 9.43 -22.83 -15.53
N GLY A 131 9.44 -23.55 -14.41
CA GLY A 131 10.40 -24.61 -14.12
C GLY A 131 11.84 -24.14 -13.90
N VAL A 132 12.07 -22.85 -13.63
CA VAL A 132 13.40 -22.29 -13.37
C VAL A 132 13.66 -22.15 -11.87
N PRO A 133 14.92 -22.21 -11.40
CA PRO A 133 15.22 -22.07 -9.97
C PRO A 133 14.69 -20.76 -9.40
N VAL A 134 14.12 -20.81 -8.20
CA VAL A 134 13.74 -19.60 -7.44
C VAL A 134 14.99 -18.75 -7.22
N PHE A 135 14.87 -17.43 -7.34
CA PHE A 135 15.98 -16.47 -7.33
C PHE A 135 16.92 -16.50 -8.55
N SER A 136 16.65 -17.31 -9.57
CA SER A 136 17.37 -17.21 -10.86
C SER A 136 17.28 -15.79 -11.41
N GLY A 137 18.43 -15.17 -11.72
CA GLY A 137 18.50 -13.79 -12.20
C GLY A 137 18.35 -12.71 -11.12
N ALA A 138 18.41 -13.04 -9.82
CA ALA A 138 18.24 -12.07 -8.74
C ALA A 138 19.23 -10.89 -8.82
N THR A 139 20.51 -11.12 -9.10
CA THR A 139 21.52 -10.06 -9.22
C THR A 139 21.15 -9.01 -10.27
N PHE A 140 20.70 -9.47 -11.45
CA PHE A 140 20.25 -8.57 -12.52
C PHE A 140 19.03 -7.74 -12.08
N ARG A 141 18.05 -8.38 -11.43
CA ARG A 141 16.86 -7.70 -10.92
C ARG A 141 17.16 -6.72 -9.79
N ILE A 142 18.12 -7.02 -8.91
CA ILE A 142 18.59 -6.10 -7.88
C ILE A 142 19.23 -4.86 -8.51
N ILE A 143 20.08 -5.04 -9.54
CA ILE A 143 20.68 -3.91 -10.26
C ILE A 143 19.58 -3.07 -10.91
N MET A 144 18.61 -3.69 -11.59
CA MET A 144 17.45 -2.98 -12.14
C MET A 144 16.70 -2.22 -11.05
N TRP A 145 16.39 -2.86 -9.92
CA TRP A 145 15.70 -2.22 -8.81
C TRP A 145 16.45 -0.98 -8.32
N ILE A 146 17.76 -1.05 -8.13
CA ILE A 146 18.59 0.11 -7.74
C ILE A 146 18.44 1.24 -8.77
N VAL A 147 18.58 0.92 -10.06
CA VAL A 147 18.49 1.91 -11.15
C VAL A 147 17.12 2.55 -11.23
N PHE A 148 16.04 1.77 -11.28
CA PHE A 148 14.68 2.28 -11.39
C PHE A 148 14.25 3.03 -10.13
N THR A 149 14.65 2.56 -8.94
CA THR A 149 14.40 3.27 -7.68
C THR A 149 15.13 4.61 -7.66
N PHE A 150 16.39 4.65 -8.11
CA PHE A 150 17.14 5.89 -8.21
C PHE A 150 16.50 6.87 -9.20
N VAL A 151 16.11 6.42 -10.40
CA VAL A 151 15.43 7.26 -11.39
C VAL A 151 14.09 7.79 -10.84
N GLY A 152 13.28 6.93 -10.24
CA GLY A 152 12.02 7.31 -9.60
C GLY A 152 12.22 8.32 -8.48
N LEU A 153 13.26 8.13 -7.65
CA LEU A 153 13.60 9.06 -6.59
C LEU A 153 14.05 10.42 -7.14
N VAL A 154 14.92 10.44 -8.15
CA VAL A 154 15.36 11.70 -8.80
C VAL A 154 14.16 12.44 -9.38
N TYR A 155 13.26 11.73 -10.07
CA TYR A 155 12.03 12.31 -10.58
C TYR A 155 11.18 12.93 -9.47
N THR A 156 10.94 12.19 -8.37
CA THR A 156 10.20 12.69 -7.21
C THR A 156 10.88 13.93 -6.61
N MET A 157 12.20 13.93 -6.45
CA MET A 157 12.93 15.09 -5.91
C MET A 157 12.87 16.32 -6.82
N VAL A 158 12.90 16.13 -8.15
CA VAL A 158 12.68 17.20 -9.12
C VAL A 158 11.26 17.75 -9.00
N TYR A 159 10.25 16.88 -8.90
CA TYR A 159 8.86 17.27 -8.71
C TYR A 159 8.66 18.08 -7.43
N VAL A 160 9.15 17.56 -6.30
CA VAL A 160 9.15 18.21 -4.99
C VAL A 160 9.76 19.61 -5.07
N SER A 161 10.92 19.74 -5.73
CA SER A 161 11.60 21.02 -5.89
C SER A 161 10.81 22.01 -6.73
N LYS A 162 10.07 21.54 -7.74
CA LYS A 162 9.18 22.37 -8.57
C LYS A 162 7.98 22.87 -7.77
N VAL A 163 7.26 21.98 -7.09
CA VAL A 163 6.06 22.33 -6.29
C VAL A 163 6.43 23.24 -5.12
N LYS A 164 7.58 23.01 -4.46
CA LYS A 164 8.05 23.88 -3.37
C LYS A 164 8.40 25.29 -3.83
N ARG A 165 8.90 25.46 -5.06
CA ARG A 165 9.20 26.77 -5.65
C ARG A 165 7.95 27.51 -6.12
N ASN A 166 6.97 26.78 -6.65
CA ASN A 166 5.71 27.36 -7.08
C ASN A 166 4.55 26.38 -6.79
N PRO A 167 3.78 26.62 -5.71
CA PRO A 167 2.65 25.78 -5.31
C PRO A 167 1.56 25.64 -6.38
N GLU A 168 1.50 26.54 -7.36
CA GLU A 168 0.54 26.47 -8.48
C GLU A 168 0.73 25.24 -9.37
N TYR A 169 1.92 24.63 -9.37
CA TYR A 169 2.19 23.39 -10.12
C TYR A 169 1.63 22.12 -9.46
N SER A 170 1.13 22.21 -8.22
CA SER A 170 0.46 21.08 -7.58
C SER A 170 -0.87 20.81 -8.30
N VAL A 171 -1.01 19.60 -8.86
CA VAL A 171 -2.27 19.15 -9.49
C VAL A 171 -3.31 18.70 -8.47
N SER A 172 -2.94 18.55 -7.18
CA SER A 172 -3.81 18.06 -6.11
C SER A 172 -4.30 19.17 -5.17
N LYS A 173 -4.62 20.37 -5.69
CA LYS A 173 -4.97 21.55 -4.87
C LYS A 173 -6.12 21.27 -3.89
N GLU A 174 -7.20 20.65 -4.36
CA GLU A 174 -8.37 20.33 -3.54
C GLU A 174 -8.04 19.34 -2.42
N ALA A 175 -7.30 18.27 -2.72
CA ALA A 175 -6.85 17.31 -1.71
C ALA A 175 -5.92 17.96 -0.68
N ASN A 176 -5.00 18.82 -1.14
CA ASN A 176 -4.11 19.57 -0.25
C ASN A 176 -4.90 20.48 0.68
N GLU A 177 -5.92 21.17 0.18
CA GLU A 177 -6.80 22.00 1.01
C GLU A 177 -7.62 21.17 1.99
N TYR A 178 -8.16 20.02 1.57
CA TYR A 178 -8.89 19.10 2.44
C TYR A 178 -8.03 18.71 3.65
N PHE A 179 -6.85 18.14 3.41
CA PHE A 179 -5.96 17.69 4.50
C PHE A 179 -5.41 18.86 5.33
N LYS A 180 -5.17 20.03 4.74
CA LYS A 180 -4.81 21.24 5.50
C LYS A 180 -5.94 21.71 6.41
N LYS A 181 -7.19 21.70 5.92
CA LYS A 181 -8.36 22.07 6.72
C LYS A 181 -8.63 21.04 7.82
N GLU A 182 -8.41 19.75 7.55
CA GLU A 182 -8.47 18.68 8.56
C GLU A 182 -7.43 18.94 9.66
N ALA A 183 -6.18 19.21 9.29
CA ALA A 183 -5.11 19.52 10.23
C ALA A 183 -5.36 20.81 11.05
N ILE A 184 -6.01 21.82 10.46
CA ILE A 184 -6.38 23.08 11.15
C ILE A 184 -7.61 22.89 12.06
N LYS A 185 -8.54 21.98 11.73
CA LYS A 185 -9.68 21.67 12.61
C LYS A 185 -9.22 20.98 13.91
N GLU A 186 -8.06 20.33 13.91
CA GLU A 186 -7.44 19.74 15.08
C GLU A 186 -6.48 20.69 15.85
N ASP A 187 -6.71 22.01 15.84
CA ASP A 187 -5.93 23.00 16.63
C ASP A 187 -6.14 22.91 18.17
N GLY A 188 -6.53 21.73 18.66
CA GLY A 188 -6.70 21.42 20.08
C GLY A 188 -5.57 20.55 20.60
N LYS A 189 -4.46 21.17 21.04
CA LYS A 189 -3.38 20.53 21.84
C LYS A 189 -2.99 19.11 21.38
N HIS A 190 -2.16 19.00 20.35
CA HIS A 190 -1.39 17.78 20.10
C HIS A 190 -0.32 17.58 21.19
N GLU A 191 -0.75 17.26 22.42
CA GLU A 191 0.15 16.81 23.46
C GLU A 191 0.62 15.40 23.09
N PHE A 192 1.86 15.31 22.61
CA PHE A 192 2.52 14.05 22.33
C PHE A 192 2.85 13.30 23.62
N ASN A 193 1.82 12.67 24.21
CA ASN A 193 1.88 11.91 25.45
C ASN A 193 2.40 10.48 25.25
N LEU A 194 2.47 9.71 26.36
CA LEU A 194 2.91 8.32 26.34
C LEU A 194 1.98 7.42 25.51
N GLY A 195 0.66 7.66 25.51
CA GLY A 195 -0.29 6.88 24.73
C GLY A 195 -0.02 6.98 23.22
N HIS A 196 0.24 8.18 22.70
CA HIS A 196 0.63 8.36 21.30
C HIS A 196 1.92 7.59 20.95
N LYS A 197 2.92 7.62 21.85
CA LYS A 197 4.17 6.84 21.68
C LYS A 197 3.90 5.33 21.65
N LEU A 198 3.02 4.83 22.51
CA LEU A 198 2.65 3.41 22.56
C LEU A 198 1.90 2.96 21.30
N VAL A 199 1.00 3.80 20.77
CA VAL A 199 0.33 3.52 19.49
C VAL A 199 1.36 3.49 18.34
N LEU A 200 2.24 4.49 18.24
CA LEU A 200 3.30 4.50 17.21
C LEU A 200 4.25 3.31 17.34
N LEU A 201 4.59 2.92 18.57
CA LEU A 201 5.39 1.72 18.83
C LEU A 201 4.65 0.45 18.40
N THR A 202 3.34 0.36 18.63
CA THR A 202 2.49 -0.73 18.16
C THR A 202 2.51 -0.82 16.63
N ILE A 203 2.43 0.32 15.93
CA ILE A 203 2.54 0.37 14.47
C ILE A 203 3.92 -0.13 14.02
N LEU A 204 5.00 0.37 14.63
CA LEU A 204 6.36 -0.02 14.28
C LEU A 204 6.61 -1.52 14.50
N LEU A 205 6.24 -2.05 15.67
CA LEU A 205 6.35 -3.48 15.98
C LEU A 205 5.46 -4.32 15.06
N GLY A 206 4.27 -3.82 14.72
CA GLY A 206 3.37 -4.42 13.75
C GLY A 206 3.99 -4.54 12.37
N ILE A 207 4.62 -3.46 11.85
CA ILE A 207 5.34 -3.48 10.57
C ILE A 207 6.49 -4.51 10.60
N ILE A 208 7.28 -4.53 11.67
CA ILE A 208 8.36 -5.52 11.84
C ILE A 208 7.78 -6.94 11.85
N TRP A 209 6.64 -7.15 12.52
CA TRP A 209 5.97 -8.43 12.59
C TRP A 209 5.41 -8.88 11.24
N VAL A 210 4.85 -7.97 10.44
CA VAL A 210 4.42 -8.24 9.05
C VAL A 210 5.61 -8.66 8.21
N VAL A 211 6.70 -7.88 8.22
CA VAL A 211 7.94 -8.17 7.48
C VAL A 211 8.51 -9.54 7.84
N TRP A 212 8.63 -9.84 9.13
CA TRP A 212 9.08 -11.14 9.60
C TRP A 212 8.11 -12.26 9.21
N GLY A 213 6.81 -12.03 9.34
CA GLY A 213 5.76 -13.00 9.00
C GLY A 213 5.84 -13.42 7.54
N VAL A 214 5.95 -12.45 6.63
CA VAL A 214 6.06 -12.71 5.19
C VAL A 214 7.39 -13.39 4.85
N THR A 215 8.52 -12.93 5.39
CA THR A 215 9.84 -13.48 5.02
C THR A 215 10.19 -14.82 5.65
N LYS A 216 9.74 -15.10 6.88
CA LYS A 216 10.14 -16.30 7.64
C LYS A 216 9.04 -17.31 7.81
N LYS A 217 7.78 -16.86 7.84
CA LYS A 217 6.62 -17.73 8.04
C LYS A 217 5.75 -17.87 6.79
N ALA A 218 6.11 -17.20 5.70
CA ALA A 218 5.33 -17.15 4.46
C ALA A 218 3.87 -16.75 4.73
N TYR A 219 3.66 -15.83 5.67
CA TYR A 219 2.34 -15.27 5.94
C TYR A 219 1.78 -14.64 4.68
N TYR A 220 0.49 -14.88 4.47
CA TYR A 220 -0.21 -14.34 3.32
C TYR A 220 -1.43 -13.54 3.76
N ILE A 221 -2.37 -13.33 2.85
CA ILE A 221 -3.49 -12.42 3.03
C ILE A 221 -4.21 -12.58 4.39
N PRO A 222 -4.63 -13.79 4.83
CA PRO A 222 -5.35 -13.94 6.10
C PRO A 222 -4.53 -13.58 7.34
N GLU A 223 -3.25 -13.98 7.37
CA GLU A 223 -2.36 -13.70 8.50
C GLU A 223 -2.06 -12.22 8.58
N ILE A 224 -1.75 -11.59 7.44
CA ILE A 224 -1.46 -10.16 7.37
C ILE A 224 -2.71 -9.35 7.79
N ALA A 225 -3.92 -9.75 7.34
CA ALA A 225 -5.17 -9.14 7.80
C ALA A 225 -5.28 -9.18 9.33
N SER A 226 -4.97 -10.34 9.92
CA SER A 226 -5.04 -10.56 11.36
C SER A 226 -4.01 -9.71 12.11
N GLN A 227 -2.80 -9.55 11.56
CA GLN A 227 -1.76 -8.70 12.13
C GLN A 227 -2.22 -7.24 12.17
N PHE A 228 -2.76 -6.71 11.06
CA PHE A 228 -3.31 -5.35 11.04
C PHE A 228 -4.51 -5.19 11.97
N PHE A 229 -5.41 -6.18 12.03
CA PHE A 229 -6.53 -6.15 12.98
C PHE A 229 -6.05 -6.07 14.43
N VAL A 230 -5.07 -6.88 14.81
CA VAL A 230 -4.45 -6.84 16.15
C VAL A 230 -3.80 -5.48 16.40
N MET A 231 -3.08 -4.92 15.44
CA MET A 231 -2.50 -3.58 15.55
C MET A 231 -3.59 -2.51 15.79
N GLY A 232 -4.67 -2.55 15.03
CA GLY A 232 -5.80 -1.64 15.18
C GLY A 232 -6.46 -1.76 16.54
N LEU A 233 -6.75 -2.99 16.97
CA LEU A 233 -7.38 -3.26 18.26
C LEU A 233 -6.51 -2.82 19.44
N VAL A 234 -5.22 -3.18 19.43
CA VAL A 234 -4.26 -2.76 20.47
C VAL A 234 -4.14 -1.23 20.50
N SER A 235 -4.08 -0.59 19.34
CA SER A 235 -4.04 0.88 19.23
C SER A 235 -5.31 1.52 19.79
N GLY A 236 -6.48 0.94 19.50
CA GLY A 236 -7.76 1.37 20.05
C GLY A 236 -7.84 1.22 21.57
N ILE A 237 -7.38 0.09 22.12
CA ILE A 237 -7.30 -0.14 23.57
C ILE A 237 -6.40 0.89 24.24
N ILE A 238 -5.21 1.15 23.66
CA ILE A 238 -4.32 2.23 24.14
C ILE A 238 -5.03 3.58 24.07
N GLY A 239 -5.72 3.87 22.96
CA GLY A 239 -6.51 5.08 22.76
C GLY A 239 -7.54 5.30 23.86
N VAL A 240 -8.28 4.27 24.25
CA VAL A 240 -9.30 4.34 25.31
C VAL A 240 -8.66 4.50 26.70
N ILE A 241 -7.62 3.73 27.01
CA ILE A 241 -6.94 3.79 28.33
C ILE A 241 -6.33 5.17 28.57
N PHE A 242 -5.67 5.73 27.57
CA PHE A 242 -5.01 7.03 27.65
C PHE A 242 -5.93 8.20 27.26
N LYS A 243 -7.20 7.93 26.95
CA LYS A 243 -8.19 8.91 26.48
C LYS A 243 -7.67 9.78 25.33
N LEU A 244 -6.95 9.15 24.39
CA LEU A 244 -6.43 9.84 23.21
C LEU A 244 -7.61 10.31 22.35
N ASN A 245 -7.62 11.58 21.97
CA ASN A 245 -8.75 12.22 21.26
C ASN A 245 -10.12 11.88 21.88
N ASP A 246 -10.21 11.83 23.22
CA ASP A 246 -11.44 11.50 23.96
C ASP A 246 -12.08 10.15 23.58
N MET A 247 -11.27 9.18 23.12
CA MET A 247 -11.75 7.87 22.70
C MET A 247 -12.45 7.09 23.81
N LYS A 248 -13.62 6.55 23.49
CA LYS A 248 -14.39 5.58 24.28
C LYS A 248 -14.32 4.18 23.66
N ALA A 249 -14.74 3.16 24.39
CA ALA A 249 -14.76 1.78 23.89
C ALA A 249 -15.59 1.65 22.59
N ASP A 250 -16.74 2.33 22.51
CA ASP A 250 -17.61 2.33 21.33
C ASP A 250 -16.95 3.00 20.10
N ASP A 251 -15.97 3.89 20.34
CA ASP A 251 -15.23 4.53 19.25
C ASP A 251 -14.37 3.53 18.48
N ILE A 252 -13.97 2.41 19.09
CA ILE A 252 -13.22 1.34 18.40
C ILE A 252 -14.09 0.73 17.29
N ALA A 253 -15.32 0.35 17.62
CA ALA A 253 -16.23 -0.28 16.66
C ALA A 253 -16.67 0.69 15.57
N THR A 254 -17.04 1.92 15.95
CA THR A 254 -17.49 2.94 14.97
C THR A 254 -16.36 3.40 14.06
N SER A 255 -15.12 3.51 14.57
CA SER A 255 -13.96 3.87 13.74
C SER A 255 -13.54 2.74 12.82
N PHE A 256 -13.66 1.48 13.26
CA PHE A 256 -13.47 0.33 12.38
C PHE A 256 -14.48 0.33 11.22
N GLN A 257 -15.75 0.58 11.52
CA GLN A 257 -16.79 0.66 10.49
C GLN A 257 -16.50 1.78 9.49
N ARG A 258 -16.11 2.98 9.95
CA ARG A 258 -15.78 4.11 9.09
C ARG A 258 -14.57 3.81 8.20
N GLY A 259 -13.47 3.34 8.78
CA GLY A 259 -12.27 3.02 8.01
C GLY A 259 -12.50 1.89 7.00
N ALA A 260 -13.34 0.91 7.32
CA ALA A 260 -13.73 -0.12 6.36
C ALA A 260 -14.60 0.47 5.23
N ALA A 261 -15.53 1.38 5.55
CA ALA A 261 -16.39 2.05 4.58
C ALA A 261 -15.58 2.85 3.55
N ASP A 262 -14.52 3.53 3.98
CA ASP A 262 -13.64 4.31 3.09
C ASP A 262 -12.95 3.43 2.04
N LEU A 263 -12.76 2.13 2.31
CA LEU A 263 -12.13 1.18 1.39
C LEU A 263 -13.12 0.29 0.63
N VAL A 264 -14.44 0.44 0.83
CA VAL A 264 -15.46 -0.35 0.11
C VAL A 264 -15.33 -0.17 -1.40
N GLY A 265 -15.08 1.05 -1.87
CA GLY A 265 -14.90 1.33 -3.30
C GLY A 265 -13.78 0.50 -3.92
N ALA A 266 -12.61 0.46 -3.27
CA ALA A 266 -11.47 -0.33 -3.73
C ALA A 266 -11.78 -1.84 -3.71
N ALA A 267 -12.43 -2.33 -2.65
CA ALA A 267 -12.82 -3.72 -2.54
C ALA A 267 -13.81 -4.15 -3.65
N LEU A 268 -14.78 -3.31 -3.98
CA LEU A 268 -15.74 -3.58 -5.05
C LEU A 268 -15.05 -3.70 -6.41
N VAL A 269 -14.06 -2.84 -6.70
CA VAL A 269 -13.27 -2.90 -7.94
C VAL A 269 -12.54 -4.25 -8.06
N VAL A 270 -11.96 -4.76 -6.98
CA VAL A 270 -11.29 -6.07 -6.96
C VAL A 270 -12.28 -7.20 -7.26
N GLY A 271 -13.45 -7.18 -6.60
CA GLY A 271 -14.52 -8.15 -6.87
C GLY A 271 -14.97 -8.15 -8.32
N MET A 272 -15.21 -6.95 -8.87
CA MET A 272 -15.60 -6.78 -10.27
C MET A 272 -14.53 -7.29 -11.25
N ALA A 273 -13.26 -7.01 -10.99
CA ALA A 273 -12.15 -7.49 -11.81
C ALA A 273 -12.11 -9.03 -11.89
N LYS A 274 -12.37 -9.71 -10.77
CA LYS A 274 -12.50 -11.17 -10.76
C LYS A 274 -13.73 -11.66 -11.52
N GLY A 275 -14.85 -10.94 -11.40
CA GLY A 275 -16.04 -11.22 -12.18
C GLY A 275 -15.80 -11.16 -13.69
N ILE A 276 -15.06 -10.16 -14.15
CA ILE A 276 -14.65 -10.03 -15.56
C ILE A 276 -13.79 -11.23 -15.98
N LEU A 277 -12.82 -11.63 -15.15
CA LEU A 277 -11.99 -12.81 -15.42
C LEU A 277 -12.82 -14.09 -15.57
N ILE A 278 -13.90 -14.25 -14.79
CA ILE A 278 -14.83 -15.38 -14.91
C ILE A 278 -15.59 -15.31 -16.25
N ILE A 279 -16.08 -14.11 -16.64
CA ILE A 279 -16.74 -13.92 -17.94
C ILE A 279 -15.80 -14.29 -19.10
N LEU A 280 -14.51 -13.99 -18.97
CA LEU A 280 -13.51 -14.29 -20.00
C LEU A 280 -13.15 -15.78 -20.10
N GLY A 281 -13.76 -16.64 -19.29
CA GLY A 281 -13.58 -18.09 -19.31
C GLY A 281 -12.63 -18.63 -18.23
N GLY A 282 -12.17 -17.78 -17.32
CA GLY A 282 -11.24 -18.17 -16.26
C GLY A 282 -9.77 -18.01 -16.64
N SER A 283 -8.88 -18.35 -15.69
CA SER A 283 -7.42 -18.17 -15.79
C SER A 283 -6.65 -19.47 -16.02
N ASP A 284 -7.32 -20.60 -16.22
CA ASP A 284 -6.66 -21.87 -16.50
C ASP A 284 -6.01 -21.80 -17.89
N PRO A 285 -4.66 -21.91 -18.00
CA PRO A 285 -3.97 -21.78 -19.28
C PRO A 285 -4.24 -22.92 -20.26
N SER A 286 -4.75 -24.06 -19.79
CA SER A 286 -5.02 -25.25 -20.61
C SER A 286 -6.42 -25.25 -21.25
N THR A 287 -7.31 -24.38 -20.76
CA THR A 287 -8.70 -24.34 -21.23
C THR A 287 -8.84 -23.32 -22.38
N PRO A 288 -9.58 -23.62 -23.47
CA PRO A 288 -9.88 -22.62 -24.49
C PRO A 288 -10.77 -21.52 -23.92
N THR A 289 -10.22 -20.31 -23.76
CA THR A 289 -10.93 -19.16 -23.20
C THR A 289 -10.70 -17.91 -24.04
N VAL A 290 -11.56 -16.89 -23.89
CA VAL A 290 -11.35 -15.59 -24.55
C VAL A 290 -10.02 -14.99 -24.07
N LEU A 291 -9.74 -15.12 -22.77
CA LEU A 291 -8.47 -14.68 -22.18
C LEU A 291 -7.28 -15.37 -22.84
N ASN A 292 -7.29 -16.70 -22.94
CA ASN A 292 -6.17 -17.45 -23.53
C ASN A 292 -6.02 -17.19 -25.04
N THR A 293 -7.11 -16.90 -25.73
CA THR A 293 -7.05 -16.50 -27.15
C THR A 293 -6.30 -15.18 -27.31
N ILE A 294 -6.63 -14.18 -26.47
CA ILE A 294 -5.93 -12.88 -26.45
C ILE A 294 -4.46 -13.06 -26.06
N LEU A 295 -4.19 -13.81 -24.99
CA LEU A 295 -2.83 -14.07 -24.51
C LEU A 295 -1.97 -14.80 -25.55
N ASN A 296 -2.53 -15.79 -26.26
CA ASN A 296 -1.85 -16.48 -27.36
C ASN A 296 -1.55 -15.52 -28.53
N GLY A 297 -2.53 -14.69 -28.91
CA GLY A 297 -2.33 -13.65 -29.92
C GLY A 297 -1.18 -12.69 -29.56
N MET A 298 -1.19 -12.17 -28.32
CA MET A 298 -0.13 -11.30 -27.81
C MET A 298 1.22 -12.04 -27.75
N GLY A 299 1.24 -13.29 -27.28
CA GLY A 299 2.45 -14.11 -27.20
C GLY A 299 3.10 -14.33 -28.57
N LYS A 300 2.30 -14.56 -29.62
CA LYS A 300 2.79 -14.65 -31.00
C LYS A 300 3.41 -13.34 -31.48
N THR A 301 2.77 -12.21 -31.23
CA THR A 301 3.29 -10.88 -31.61
C THR A 301 4.59 -10.56 -30.89
N VAL A 302 4.67 -10.82 -29.58
CA VAL A 302 5.90 -10.60 -28.79
C VAL A 302 7.01 -11.57 -29.20
N GLY A 303 6.68 -12.83 -29.49
CA GLY A 303 7.63 -13.81 -30.00
C GLY A 303 8.27 -13.39 -31.33
N GLN A 304 7.51 -12.71 -32.20
CA GLN A 304 8.04 -12.14 -33.45
C GLN A 304 9.00 -10.97 -33.20
N LEU A 305 8.78 -10.16 -32.16
CA LEU A 305 9.73 -9.11 -31.77
C LEU A 305 11.05 -9.68 -31.26
N GLY A 306 11.02 -10.79 -30.51
CA GLY A 306 12.23 -11.49 -30.06
C GLY A 306 13.13 -11.93 -31.23
N GLY A 307 12.54 -12.38 -32.34
CA GLY A 307 13.27 -12.70 -33.57
C GLY A 307 13.85 -11.47 -34.30
N ALA A 308 13.28 -10.28 -34.10
CA ALA A 308 13.76 -9.04 -34.70
C ALA A 308 14.92 -8.38 -33.92
N PHE A 309 15.07 -8.68 -32.63
CA PHE A 309 16.17 -8.20 -31.77
C PHE A 309 17.26 -9.25 -31.50
N ALA A 310 17.08 -10.48 -31.98
CA ALA A 310 18.05 -11.58 -31.87
C ALA A 310 19.01 -11.67 -33.09
N GLY A 311 19.00 -10.66 -33.97
CA GLY A 311 19.91 -10.52 -35.12
C GLY A 311 21.06 -9.57 -34.86
#